data_AF-A0A957Q6U1-F1
#
_entry.id   AF-A0A957Q6U1-F1
#
_cell.length_a   1.000
_cell.length_b   1.000
_cell.length_c   1.000
_cell.angle_alpha   90.00
_cell.angle_beta   90.00
_cell.angle_gamma   90.00
#
_symmetry.space_group_name_H-M   'P 1'
#
loop_
_entity.id
_entity.type
_entity.pdbx_description
1 polymer ?
#
loop_
_entity_poly.entity_id
_entity_poly.type
_entity_poly.pdbx_seq_one_letter_code
_entity_poly.pdbx_strand_id
1 'polypeptide(L)'
;YPAEVAGLVWLDVEHPEQWTRTPEGRAQYQQILRLSRVGPWVARVGLIRLSNYFPPVKELPPQAAAAFKAWLDTTRFMEVNAAEFQSQLASAAQALAAGALGDMPLLVVTATDHGYPPDMTDVLEAQWLTMQAELATLSTNSAQQIVEGATHGSLQVEERDAQVSSAAIRQVVEAVRTGKRLQVTVAAQEILTSPKTRGQ
;
A
#
# COMPACT_ATOMS: atom_id res chain seq x y z
N TYR A 1 19.53 -8.47 -2.83
CA TYR A 1 20.82 -7.76 -2.71
C TYR A 1 21.05 -7.29 -1.27
N PRO A 2 21.22 -8.21 -0.29
CA PRO A 2 21.35 -7.83 1.12
C PRO A 2 22.59 -6.96 1.40
N ALA A 3 23.62 -7.01 0.55
CA ALA A 3 24.81 -6.17 0.66
C ALA A 3 24.66 -4.77 0.05
N GLU A 4 23.60 -4.50 -0.73
CA GLU A 4 23.38 -3.22 -1.42
C GLU A 4 22.25 -2.40 -0.80
N VAL A 5 21.48 -2.99 0.11
CA VAL A 5 20.36 -2.34 0.78
C VAL A 5 20.74 -2.16 2.26
N ALA A 6 20.82 -0.91 2.70
CA ALA A 6 21.16 -0.57 4.08
C ALA A 6 19.94 -0.32 4.98
N GLY A 7 18.75 -0.18 4.40
CA GLY A 7 17.50 0.09 5.13
C GLY A 7 16.29 -0.02 4.19
N LEU A 8 15.11 -0.24 4.77
CA LEU A 8 13.87 -0.46 4.02
C LEU A 8 12.69 0.30 4.63
N VAL A 9 11.81 0.80 3.76
CA VAL A 9 10.52 1.37 4.13
C VAL A 9 9.45 0.61 3.38
N TRP A 10 8.48 0.06 4.10
CA TRP A 10 7.30 -0.56 3.53
C TRP A 10 6.11 0.36 3.72
N LEU A 11 5.54 0.82 2.61
CA LEU A 11 4.36 1.65 2.59
C LEU A 11 3.18 0.76 2.23
N ASP A 12 2.48 0.28 3.25
CA ASP A 12 1.23 -0.46 3.14
C ASP A 12 1.32 -1.62 2.13
N VAL A 13 2.36 -2.45 2.31
CA VAL A 13 2.73 -3.47 1.32
C VAL A 13 1.92 -4.74 1.50
N GLU A 14 1.61 -5.41 0.40
CA GLU A 14 1.00 -6.73 0.41
C GLU A 14 1.86 -7.74 1.18
N HIS A 15 1.22 -8.54 2.04
CA HIS A 15 1.87 -9.66 2.70
C HIS A 15 1.91 -10.88 1.77
N PRO A 16 3.02 -11.65 1.68
CA PRO A 16 3.14 -12.78 0.75
C PRO A 16 2.02 -13.82 0.86
N GLU A 17 1.47 -14.01 2.05
CA GLU A 17 0.37 -14.96 2.30
C GLU A 17 -1.04 -14.37 2.23
N GLN A 18 -1.20 -13.09 1.84
CA GLN A 18 -2.49 -12.38 1.82
C GLN A 18 -3.59 -13.18 1.10
N TRP A 19 -3.26 -13.75 -0.05
CA TRP A 19 -4.21 -14.46 -0.89
C TRP A 19 -4.42 -15.92 -0.53
N THR A 20 -3.56 -16.50 0.31
CA THR A 20 -3.54 -17.94 0.57
C THR A 20 -3.92 -18.29 2.00
N ARG A 21 -3.74 -17.36 2.95
CA ARG A 21 -3.95 -17.60 4.39
C ARG A 21 -5.40 -17.91 4.73
N THR A 22 -6.33 -17.05 4.31
CA THR A 22 -7.75 -17.16 4.71
C THR A 22 -8.65 -17.63 3.56
N PRO A 23 -9.80 -18.27 3.85
CA PRO A 23 -10.82 -18.56 2.84
C PRO A 23 -11.26 -17.31 2.07
N GLU A 24 -11.41 -16.18 2.77
CA GLU A 24 -11.84 -14.89 2.22
C GLU A 24 -10.78 -14.35 1.24
N GLY A 25 -9.50 -14.35 1.63
CA GLY A 25 -8.40 -13.93 0.76
C GLY A 25 -8.28 -14.81 -0.48
N ARG A 26 -8.44 -16.13 -0.34
CA ARG A 26 -8.47 -17.06 -1.50
C ARG A 26 -9.65 -16.77 -2.43
N ALA A 27 -10.83 -16.50 -1.88
CA ALA A 27 -12.00 -16.17 -2.68
C ALA A 27 -11.82 -14.85 -3.44
N GLN A 28 -11.29 -13.82 -2.77
CA GLN A 28 -10.99 -12.52 -3.35
C GLN A 28 -9.94 -12.65 -4.48
N TYR A 29 -8.86 -13.38 -4.24
CA TYR A 29 -7.85 -13.67 -5.27
C TYR A 29 -8.46 -14.34 -6.50
N GLN A 30 -9.29 -15.36 -6.32
CA GLN A 30 -9.95 -16.05 -7.44
C GLN A 30 -10.89 -15.13 -8.21
N GLN A 31 -11.60 -14.24 -7.52
CA GLN A 31 -12.46 -13.24 -8.15
C GLN A 31 -11.64 -12.25 -9.00
N ILE A 32 -10.58 -11.66 -8.42
CA ILE A 32 -9.72 -10.72 -9.14
C ILE A 32 -9.01 -11.42 -10.30
N LEU A 33 -8.54 -12.66 -10.11
CA LEU A 33 -7.92 -13.45 -11.16
C LEU A 33 -8.86 -13.67 -12.35
N ARG A 34 -10.14 -13.98 -12.10
CA ARG A 34 -11.16 -14.10 -13.16
C ARG A 34 -11.36 -12.78 -13.90
N LEU A 35 -11.48 -11.67 -13.16
CA LEU A 35 -11.64 -10.33 -13.74
C LEU A 35 -10.41 -9.93 -14.58
N SER A 36 -9.20 -10.21 -14.10
CA SER A 36 -7.94 -9.90 -14.79
C SER A 36 -7.84 -10.56 -16.17
N ARG A 37 -8.41 -11.77 -16.34
CA ARG A 37 -8.38 -12.50 -17.62
C ARG A 37 -9.29 -11.88 -18.68
N VAL A 38 -10.36 -11.22 -18.28
CA VAL A 38 -11.34 -10.60 -19.19
C VAL A 38 -11.13 -9.10 -19.36
N GLY A 39 -10.51 -8.44 -18.38
CA GLY A 39 -10.25 -7.00 -18.37
C GLY A 39 -9.62 -6.45 -19.66
N PRO A 40 -8.54 -7.06 -20.20
CA PRO A 40 -7.94 -6.61 -21.46
C PRO A 40 -8.90 -6.63 -22.65
N TRP A 41 -9.80 -7.61 -22.74
CA TRP A 41 -10.81 -7.68 -23.80
C TRP A 41 -11.85 -6.56 -23.67
N VAL A 42 -12.33 -6.32 -22.44
CA VAL A 42 -13.24 -5.20 -22.13
C VAL A 42 -12.59 -3.85 -22.42
N ALA A 43 -11.28 -3.72 -22.19
CA ALA A 43 -10.52 -2.50 -22.49
C ALA A 43 -10.40 -2.24 -24.00
N ARG A 44 -10.23 -3.28 -24.83
CA ARG A 44 -10.13 -3.14 -26.29
C ARG A 44 -11.39 -2.60 -26.95
N VAL A 45 -12.55 -2.86 -26.36
CA VAL A 45 -13.84 -2.31 -26.83
C VAL A 45 -14.17 -0.95 -26.20
N GLY A 46 -13.26 -0.39 -25.39
CA GLY A 46 -13.40 0.95 -24.80
C GLY A 46 -14.27 1.03 -23.54
N LEU A 47 -14.79 -0.08 -23.01
CA LEU A 47 -15.73 -0.07 -21.88
C LEU A 47 -15.09 0.47 -20.60
N ILE A 48 -13.83 0.11 -20.32
CA ILE A 48 -13.05 0.61 -19.17
C ILE A 48 -13.02 2.15 -19.14
N ARG A 49 -12.77 2.76 -20.31
CA ARG A 49 -12.70 4.21 -20.48
C ARG A 49 -14.07 4.86 -20.29
N LEU A 50 -15.13 4.25 -20.85
CA LEU A 50 -16.49 4.77 -20.78
C LEU A 50 -17.10 4.67 -19.38
N SER A 51 -16.76 3.63 -18.62
CA SER A 51 -17.30 3.41 -17.27
C SER A 51 -16.55 4.17 -16.18
N ASN A 52 -15.46 4.87 -16.51
CA ASN A 52 -14.56 5.50 -15.54
C ASN A 52 -14.13 4.52 -14.43
N TYR A 53 -13.80 3.28 -14.82
CA TYR A 53 -13.55 2.19 -13.87
C TYR A 53 -12.40 2.51 -12.90
N PHE A 54 -11.37 3.21 -13.39
CA PHE A 54 -10.33 3.81 -12.57
C PHE A 54 -10.56 5.33 -12.50
N PRO A 55 -11.10 5.87 -11.38
CA PRO A 55 -11.34 7.29 -11.27
C PRO A 55 -10.02 8.08 -11.20
N PRO A 56 -10.03 9.37 -11.59
CA PRO A 56 -8.86 10.23 -11.40
C PRO A 56 -8.49 10.38 -9.93
N VAL A 57 -7.19 10.36 -9.64
CA VAL A 57 -6.63 10.77 -8.34
C VAL A 57 -6.81 12.28 -8.22
N LYS A 58 -7.51 12.75 -7.19
CA LYS A 58 -7.94 14.16 -7.09
C LYS A 58 -6.82 15.08 -6.60
N GLU A 59 -5.84 14.51 -5.92
CA GLU A 59 -4.79 15.21 -5.19
C GLU A 59 -3.53 15.41 -6.04
N LEU A 60 -3.48 14.81 -7.23
CA LEU A 60 -2.45 15.08 -8.22
C LEU A 60 -2.68 16.43 -8.92
N PRO A 61 -1.62 17.17 -9.27
CA PRO A 61 -1.73 18.34 -10.13
C PRO A 61 -2.49 18.01 -11.43
N PRO A 62 -3.31 18.91 -11.99
CA PRO A 62 -4.23 18.59 -13.09
C PRO A 62 -3.58 17.90 -14.30
N GLN A 63 -2.37 18.33 -14.67
CA GLN A 63 -1.61 17.70 -15.76
C GLN A 63 -1.20 16.26 -15.45
N ALA A 64 -0.72 16.01 -14.22
CA ALA A 64 -0.33 14.68 -13.77
C ALA A 64 -1.55 13.77 -13.64
N ALA A 65 -2.66 14.27 -13.08
CA ALA A 65 -3.92 13.55 -12.99
C ALA A 65 -4.44 13.14 -14.38
N ALA A 66 -4.39 14.06 -15.35
CA ALA A 66 -4.81 13.79 -16.73
C ALA A 66 -3.91 12.76 -17.42
N ALA A 67 -2.58 12.87 -17.26
CA ALA A 67 -1.63 11.90 -17.82
C ALA A 67 -1.80 10.51 -17.20
N PHE A 68 -1.98 10.44 -15.88
CA PHE A 68 -2.22 9.18 -15.17
C PHE A 68 -3.54 8.54 -15.61
N LYS A 69 -4.62 9.33 -15.70
CA LYS A 69 -5.91 8.85 -16.20
C LYS A 69 -5.82 8.33 -17.64
N ALA A 70 -5.11 9.06 -18.51
CA ALA A 70 -4.91 8.64 -19.90
C ALA A 70 -4.16 7.30 -19.97
N TRP A 71 -3.19 7.07 -19.07
CA TRP A 71 -2.50 5.79 -18.96
C TRP A 71 -3.41 4.66 -18.47
N LEU A 72 -4.18 4.89 -17.39
CA LEU A 72 -5.11 3.91 -16.82
C LEU A 72 -6.19 3.47 -17.83
N ASP A 73 -6.59 4.36 -18.74
CA ASP A 73 -7.57 4.07 -19.79
C ASP A 73 -7.01 3.25 -20.97
N THR A 74 -5.71 2.99 -21.00
CA THR A 74 -5.12 2.20 -22.09
C THR A 74 -5.39 0.71 -21.93
N THR A 75 -5.58 0.01 -23.06
CA THR A 75 -5.58 -1.45 -23.08
C THR A 75 -4.27 -2.01 -22.52
N ARG A 76 -3.14 -1.34 -22.80
CA ARG A 76 -1.83 -1.75 -22.32
C ARG A 76 -1.74 -1.78 -20.80
N PHE A 77 -2.29 -0.79 -20.11
CA PHE A 77 -2.34 -0.81 -18.64
C PHE A 77 -3.10 -2.04 -18.13
N MET A 78 -4.25 -2.37 -18.73
CA MET A 78 -5.03 -3.57 -18.35
C MET A 78 -4.29 -4.87 -18.62
N GLU A 79 -3.56 -4.96 -19.74
CA GLU A 79 -2.75 -6.14 -20.05
C GLU A 79 -1.62 -6.33 -19.03
N VAL A 80 -0.92 -5.24 -18.69
CA VAL A 80 0.18 -5.27 -17.71
C VAL A 80 -0.36 -5.61 -16.32
N ASN A 81 -1.42 -4.94 -15.86
CA ASN A 81 -2.01 -5.20 -14.55
C ASN A 81 -2.54 -6.64 -14.43
N ALA A 82 -3.12 -7.18 -15.51
CA ALA A 82 -3.56 -8.57 -15.54
C ALA A 82 -2.38 -9.56 -15.47
N ALA A 83 -1.29 -9.29 -16.19
CA ALA A 83 -0.10 -10.13 -16.17
C ALA A 83 0.61 -10.08 -14.80
N GLU A 84 0.67 -8.90 -14.18
CA GLU A 84 1.19 -8.69 -12.83
C GLU A 84 0.39 -9.50 -11.81
N PHE A 85 -0.94 -9.36 -11.81
CA PHE A 85 -1.80 -10.09 -10.87
C PHE A 85 -1.72 -11.61 -11.05
N GLN A 86 -1.60 -12.09 -12.29
CA GLN A 86 -1.42 -13.52 -12.58
C GLN A 86 -0.08 -14.08 -12.07
N SER A 87 0.91 -13.22 -11.86
CA SER A 87 2.24 -13.59 -11.37
C SER A 87 2.35 -13.51 -9.84
N GLN A 88 1.33 -12.98 -9.17
CA GLN A 88 1.37 -12.61 -7.75
C GLN A 88 1.73 -13.76 -6.82
N LEU A 89 1.16 -14.96 -7.02
CA LEU A 89 1.52 -16.14 -6.19
C LEU A 89 2.97 -16.60 -6.39
N ALA A 90 3.52 -16.46 -7.61
CA ALA A 90 4.91 -16.77 -7.86
C ALA A 90 5.83 -15.74 -7.19
N SER A 91 5.48 -14.46 -7.27
CA SER A 91 6.18 -13.38 -6.57
C SER A 91 6.12 -13.55 -5.04
N ALA A 92 4.97 -13.93 -4.50
CA ALA A 92 4.79 -14.22 -3.08
C ALA A 92 5.69 -15.37 -2.61
N ALA A 93 5.79 -16.45 -3.40
CA ALA A 93 6.70 -17.56 -3.09
C ALA A 93 8.18 -17.12 -3.06
N GLN A 94 8.57 -16.23 -3.98
CA GLN A 94 9.93 -15.65 -3.97
C GLN A 94 10.16 -14.74 -2.75
N ALA A 95 9.17 -13.94 -2.37
CA ALA A 95 9.24 -13.09 -1.17
C ALA A 95 9.38 -13.91 0.11
N LEU A 96 8.60 -14.99 0.25
CA LEU A 96 8.73 -15.93 1.38
C LEU A 96 10.12 -16.58 1.42
N ALA A 97 10.66 -16.97 0.27
CA ALA A 97 11.99 -17.58 0.17
C ALA A 97 13.14 -16.61 0.51
N ALA A 98 12.91 -15.29 0.47
CA ALA A 98 13.92 -14.30 0.82
C ALA A 98 14.28 -14.29 2.33
N GLY A 99 13.35 -14.73 3.19
CA GLY A 99 13.59 -14.88 4.62
C GLY A 99 13.75 -13.56 5.39
N ALA A 100 14.45 -13.63 6.52
CA ALA A 100 14.62 -12.50 7.43
C ALA A 100 15.60 -11.43 6.91
N LEU A 101 15.41 -10.20 7.39
CA LEU A 101 16.18 -8.99 7.08
C LEU A 101 17.27 -8.68 8.13
N GLY A 102 17.44 -9.53 9.15
CA GLY A 102 18.49 -9.37 10.16
C GLY A 102 18.28 -8.15 11.06
N ASP A 103 19.24 -7.24 11.11
CA ASP A 103 19.20 -5.99 11.87
C ASP A 103 19.07 -4.73 10.98
N MET A 104 18.75 -4.93 9.69
CA MET A 104 18.53 -3.83 8.75
C MET A 104 17.38 -2.94 9.23
N PRO A 105 17.56 -1.61 9.37
CA PRO A 105 16.49 -0.68 9.70
C PRO A 105 15.26 -0.88 8.79
N LEU A 106 14.11 -1.21 9.38
CA LEU A 106 12.85 -1.44 8.67
C LEU A 106 11.73 -0.59 9.29
N LEU A 107 11.14 0.31 8.52
CA LEU A 107 9.94 1.03 8.94
C LEU A 107 8.73 0.58 8.11
N VAL A 108 7.72 0.05 8.79
CA VAL A 108 6.44 -0.36 8.18
C VAL A 108 5.41 0.72 8.43
N VAL A 109 4.95 1.40 7.38
CA VAL A 109 3.85 2.38 7.42
C VAL A 109 2.59 1.67 6.97
N THR A 110 1.53 1.72 7.77
CA THR A 110 0.30 0.95 7.54
C THR A 110 -0.90 1.89 7.41
N ALA A 111 -1.64 1.76 6.31
CA ALA A 111 -2.92 2.43 6.12
C ALA A 111 -4.03 1.71 6.92
N THR A 112 -5.18 2.36 7.12
CA THR A 112 -6.33 1.76 7.86
C THR A 112 -7.66 1.93 7.15
N ASP A 113 -7.66 2.39 5.90
CA ASP A 113 -8.85 2.46 5.05
C ASP A 113 -8.54 1.85 3.67
N HIS A 114 -8.82 0.57 3.52
CA HIS A 114 -8.65 -0.14 2.25
C HIS A 114 -9.95 -0.21 1.44
N GLY A 115 -11.01 0.49 1.86
CA GLY A 115 -12.31 0.46 1.17
C GLY A 115 -12.95 -0.94 1.13
N TYR A 116 -12.71 -1.76 2.15
CA TYR A 116 -13.34 -3.07 2.27
C TYR A 116 -14.87 -2.97 2.39
N PRO A 117 -15.62 -4.03 2.01
CA PRO A 117 -17.08 -4.07 2.20
C PRO A 117 -17.47 -3.81 3.66
N PRO A 118 -18.50 -2.98 3.95
CA PRO A 118 -18.84 -2.59 5.32
C PRO A 118 -19.12 -3.73 6.30
N ASP A 119 -19.58 -4.87 5.79
CA ASP A 119 -19.86 -6.07 6.58
C ASP A 119 -18.61 -6.89 6.93
N MET A 120 -17.47 -6.61 6.27
CA MET A 120 -16.19 -7.30 6.43
C MET A 120 -15.04 -6.38 6.84
N THR A 121 -15.24 -5.05 6.84
CA THR A 121 -14.19 -4.05 7.10
C THR A 121 -13.40 -4.36 8.37
N ASP A 122 -14.06 -4.52 9.51
CA ASP A 122 -13.37 -4.73 10.79
C ASP A 122 -12.49 -5.99 10.77
N VAL A 123 -12.97 -7.07 10.15
CA VAL A 123 -12.24 -8.35 10.06
C VAL A 123 -11.04 -8.22 9.13
N LEU A 124 -11.23 -7.60 7.96
CA LEU A 124 -10.18 -7.48 6.95
C LEU A 124 -9.10 -6.47 7.35
N GLU A 125 -9.48 -5.34 7.97
CA GLU A 125 -8.53 -4.39 8.54
C GLU A 125 -7.72 -5.01 9.70
N ALA A 126 -8.36 -5.78 10.59
CA ALA A 126 -7.64 -6.48 11.65
C ALA A 126 -6.66 -7.54 11.10
N GLN A 127 -7.05 -8.25 10.04
CA GLN A 127 -6.16 -9.18 9.33
C GLN A 127 -4.99 -8.44 8.68
N TRP A 128 -5.25 -7.30 8.05
CA TRP A 128 -4.22 -6.45 7.45
C TRP A 128 -3.21 -5.96 8.48
N LEU A 129 -3.68 -5.39 9.60
CA LEU A 129 -2.82 -4.93 10.69
C LEU A 129 -1.93 -6.04 11.24
N THR A 130 -2.48 -7.25 11.36
CA THR A 130 -1.72 -8.44 11.79
C THR A 130 -0.61 -8.77 10.80
N MET A 131 -0.93 -8.80 9.51
CA MET A 131 0.05 -9.06 8.45
C MET A 131 1.15 -7.99 8.40
N GLN A 132 0.82 -6.72 8.62
CA GLN A 132 1.80 -5.62 8.69
C GLN A 132 2.71 -5.73 9.93
N ALA A 133 2.16 -6.16 11.06
CA ALA A 133 2.95 -6.44 12.26
C ALA A 133 3.92 -7.62 12.04
N GLU A 134 3.48 -8.68 11.38
CA GLU A 134 4.32 -9.82 11.00
C GLU A 134 5.47 -9.41 10.08
N LEU A 135 5.19 -8.57 9.08
CA LEU A 135 6.22 -7.98 8.22
C LEU A 135 7.28 -7.23 9.04
N ALA A 136 6.88 -6.44 10.03
CA ALA A 136 7.83 -5.75 10.90
C ALA A 136 8.77 -6.72 11.65
N THR A 137 8.36 -7.97 11.91
CA THR A 137 9.22 -8.97 12.58
C THR A 137 10.37 -9.49 11.71
N LEU A 138 10.35 -9.22 10.40
CA LEU A 138 11.43 -9.64 9.50
C LEU A 138 12.76 -8.97 9.82
N SER A 139 12.75 -7.82 10.50
CA SER A 139 13.95 -7.20 11.05
C SER A 139 13.87 -7.09 12.58
N THR A 140 15.01 -7.30 13.22
CA THR A 140 15.21 -7.05 14.65
C THR A 140 15.35 -5.56 14.97
N ASN A 141 15.53 -4.70 13.98
CA ASN A 141 15.62 -3.24 14.09
C ASN A 141 14.48 -2.59 13.27
N SER A 142 13.26 -2.85 13.70
CA SER A 142 12.06 -2.41 13.00
C SER A 142 11.16 -1.55 13.86
N ALA A 143 10.24 -0.85 13.20
CA ALA A 143 9.10 -0.25 13.85
C ALA A 143 7.92 -0.14 12.88
N GLN A 144 6.72 -0.05 13.43
CA GLN A 144 5.48 0.12 12.67
C GLN A 144 4.83 1.46 13.00
N GLN A 145 4.36 2.17 11.99
CA GLN A 145 3.62 3.41 12.08
C GLN A 145 2.27 3.25 11.40
N ILE A 146 1.18 3.33 12.19
CA ILE A 146 -0.19 3.24 11.68
C ILE A 146 -0.68 4.66 11.35
N VAL A 147 -1.25 4.84 10.17
CA VAL A 147 -1.76 6.14 9.69
C VAL A 147 -3.27 6.05 9.58
N GLU A 148 -3.95 6.51 10.64
CA GLU A 148 -5.40 6.42 10.75
C GLU A 148 -6.12 7.21 9.63
N GLY A 149 -7.05 6.53 8.97
CA GLY A 149 -7.85 7.04 7.87
C GLY A 149 -7.08 7.21 6.56
N ALA A 150 -5.80 6.83 6.50
CA ALA A 150 -5.08 6.77 5.23
C ALA A 150 -5.55 5.56 4.42
N THR A 151 -5.54 5.72 3.10
CA THR A 151 -5.69 4.65 2.12
C THR A 151 -4.32 4.25 1.57
N HIS A 152 -4.24 3.09 0.92
CA HIS A 152 -3.01 2.65 0.22
C HIS A 152 -2.45 3.74 -0.71
N GLY A 153 -3.33 4.39 -1.49
CA GLY A 153 -2.95 5.44 -2.43
C GLY A 153 -2.64 6.78 -1.76
N SER A 154 -3.33 7.13 -0.68
CA SER A 154 -3.16 8.43 -0.04
C SER A 154 -1.77 8.61 0.57
N LEU A 155 -1.17 7.53 1.07
CA LEU A 155 0.23 7.49 1.52
C LEU A 155 1.25 7.92 0.44
N GLN A 156 0.85 8.02 -0.82
CA GLN A 156 1.72 8.37 -1.95
C GLN A 156 1.39 9.74 -2.54
N VAL A 157 0.10 10.10 -2.57
CA VAL A 157 -0.40 11.25 -3.36
C VAL A 157 -1.13 12.32 -2.56
N GLU A 158 -1.64 12.01 -1.37
CA GLU A 158 -2.30 13.00 -0.52
C GLU A 158 -1.30 13.65 0.43
N GLU A 159 -1.23 14.98 0.44
CA GLU A 159 -0.20 15.71 1.17
C GLU A 159 -0.08 15.30 2.65
N ARG A 160 -1.23 15.17 3.35
CA ARG A 160 -1.30 14.76 4.76
C ARG A 160 -0.58 13.43 5.00
N ASP A 161 -0.86 12.44 4.17
CA ASP A 161 -0.44 11.05 4.39
C ASP A 161 0.94 10.80 3.76
N ALA A 162 1.21 11.40 2.60
CA ALA A 162 2.52 11.34 1.93
C ALA A 162 3.65 12.02 2.72
N GLN A 163 3.33 12.99 3.58
CA GLN A 163 4.28 13.54 4.55
C GLN A 163 4.76 12.48 5.54
N VAL A 164 3.89 11.54 5.95
CA VAL A 164 4.26 10.42 6.82
C VAL A 164 5.23 9.48 6.09
N SER A 165 4.94 9.11 4.84
CA SER A 165 5.83 8.32 3.99
C SER A 165 7.21 8.97 3.84
N SER A 166 7.24 10.28 3.58
CA SER A 166 8.49 11.04 3.46
C SER A 166 9.27 11.08 4.77
N ALA A 167 8.59 11.23 5.91
CA ALA A 167 9.20 11.21 7.23
C ALA A 167 9.76 9.83 7.58
N ALA A 168 9.05 8.75 7.22
CA ALA A 168 9.52 7.38 7.40
C ALA A 168 10.84 7.12 6.64
N ILE A 169 10.93 7.56 5.38
CA ILE A 169 12.17 7.48 4.58
C ILE A 169 13.31 8.23 5.27
N ARG A 170 13.07 9.45 5.76
CA ARG A 170 14.08 10.24 6.47
C ARG A 170 14.55 9.55 7.75
N GLN A 171 13.65 8.93 8.52
CA GLN A 171 13.98 8.21 9.75
C GLN A 171 14.87 6.99 9.48
N VAL A 172 14.55 6.19 8.44
CA VAL A 172 15.39 5.05 8.04
C VAL A 172 16.76 5.53 7.57
N VAL A 173 16.83 6.58 6.74
CA VAL A 173 18.10 7.16 6.29
C VAL A 173 18.95 7.66 7.47
N GLU A 174 18.34 8.30 8.45
CA GLU A 174 19.04 8.78 9.65
C GLU A 174 19.56 7.63 10.52
N ALA A 175 18.75 6.59 10.74
CA ALA A 175 19.18 5.39 11.47
C ALA A 175 20.40 4.74 10.79
N VAL A 176 20.37 4.61 9.46
CA VAL A 176 21.50 4.09 8.67
C VAL A 176 22.74 4.98 8.80
N ARG A 177 22.60 6.29 8.63
CA ARG A 177 23.75 7.23 8.65
C ARG A 177 24.40 7.36 10.01
N THR A 178 23.62 7.23 11.08
CA THR A 178 24.11 7.38 12.46
C THR A 178 24.50 6.06 13.11
N GLY A 179 24.11 4.92 12.52
CA GLY A 179 24.24 3.60 13.14
C GLY A 179 23.36 3.42 14.38
N LYS A 180 22.40 4.33 14.63
CA LYS A 180 21.46 4.23 15.75
C LYS A 180 20.30 3.31 15.37
N ARG A 181 19.71 2.68 16.38
CA ARG A 181 18.47 1.90 16.20
C ARG A 181 17.35 2.82 15.69
N LEU A 182 16.51 2.27 14.82
CA LEU A 182 15.34 2.95 14.32
C LEU A 182 14.42 3.31 15.49
N GLN A 183 13.97 4.56 15.55
CA GLN A 183 12.98 5.03 16.50
C GLN A 183 11.84 5.66 15.71
N VAL A 184 10.60 5.30 16.03
CA VAL A 184 9.44 6.03 15.50
C VAL A 184 9.34 7.32 16.28
N THR A 185 9.59 8.42 15.59
CA THR A 185 9.16 9.71 16.11
C THR A 185 7.65 9.75 15.90
N VAL A 186 6.87 9.57 16.97
CA VAL A 186 5.43 9.83 16.90
C VAL A 186 5.31 11.31 16.55
N ALA A 187 4.99 11.61 15.29
CA ALA A 187 4.58 12.95 14.92
C ALA A 187 3.37 13.25 15.80
N ALA A 188 3.47 14.29 16.64
CA ALA A 188 2.38 14.72 17.48
C ALA A 188 1.15 14.92 16.58
N GLN A 189 0.14 14.05 16.74
CA GLN A 189 -1.21 14.30 16.25
C GLN A 189 -1.90 15.46 17.00
N GLU A 190 -1.16 16.20 17.83
CA GLU A 190 -1.63 17.43 18.46
C GLU A 190 -1.38 18.64 17.55
N ILE A 191 -2.42 19.47 17.44
CA ILE A 191 -2.53 20.72 16.68
C ILE A 191 -3.09 20.53 15.26
N LEU A 192 -4.36 20.09 15.17
CA LEU A 192 -5.38 20.73 14.32
C LEU A 192 -6.80 20.36 14.81
N THR A 193 -7.04 20.38 16.13
CA THR A 193 -8.41 20.56 16.63
C THR A 193 -8.72 22.05 16.60
N SER A 194 -9.07 22.59 15.44
CA SER A 194 -9.83 23.84 15.42
C SER A 194 -11.24 23.54 15.94
N PRO A 195 -11.72 24.24 16.98
CA PRO A 195 -13.07 24.04 17.48
C PRO A 195 -14.05 24.46 16.39
N LYS A 196 -14.96 23.56 16.01
CA LYS A 196 -16.21 23.96 15.37
C LYS A 196 -16.92 24.90 16.33
N THR A 197 -16.80 26.20 16.09
CA THR A 197 -17.66 27.21 16.70
C THR A 197 -19.09 26.86 16.34
N ARG A 198 -19.87 26.46 17.35
CA ARG A 198 -21.32 26.62 17.37
C ARG A 198 -21.64 28.07 17.04
N GLY A 199 -22.45 28.28 16.02
CA GLY A 199 -22.98 29.59 15.66
C GLY A 199 -24.30 29.42 14.93
N GLN A 200 -25.37 29.40 15.72
CA GLN A 200 -26.78 29.75 15.46
C GLN A 200 -27.47 29.21 14.20
#